data_AF-A0A843E3W8-F1
#
_entry.id   AF-A0A843E3W8-F1
#
_cell.length_a   1.000
_cell.length_b   1.000
_cell.length_c   1.000
_cell.angle_alpha   90.00
_cell.angle_beta   90.00
_cell.angle_gamma   90.00
#
_symmetry.space_group_name_H-M   'P 1'
#
loop_
_entity.id
_entity.type
_entity.pdbx_description
1 polymer ?
#
loop_
_entity_poly.entity_id
_entity_poly.type
_entity_poly.pdbx_seq_one_letter_code
_entity_poly.pdbx_strand_id
1 'polypeptide(L)'
;MAEGKYVSVAEVKEMLTAENEKRGELIPSLKAAMNTAVDTCPLSKEQADEIIAKVTEIIADLSLTEDSRAMIPVKIADTLPKYPVEVRAIFAKERGVTLSPDMIQQILDTVAEYAN
;
A
#
# COMPACT_ATOMS: atom_id res chain seq x y z
N MET A 1 2.61 -13.56 20.16
CA MET A 1 1.79 -12.52 19.49
C MET A 1 1.41 -13.08 18.15
N ALA A 2 0.14 -13.03 17.73
CA ALA A 2 -0.20 -13.44 16.37
C ALA A 2 0.64 -12.61 15.39
N GLU A 3 1.28 -13.25 14.41
CA GLU A 3 1.99 -12.55 13.33
C GLU A 3 1.00 -11.62 12.63
N GLY A 4 1.14 -10.32 12.87
CA GLY A 4 0.35 -9.31 12.19
C GLY A 4 0.85 -9.15 10.76
N LYS A 5 -0.08 -9.11 9.80
CA LYS A 5 0.22 -8.80 8.40
C LYS A 5 -0.22 -7.37 8.09
N TYR A 6 0.61 -6.62 7.38
CA TYR A 6 0.19 -5.35 6.77
C TYR A 6 -0.80 -5.62 5.63
N VAL A 7 -1.92 -4.90 5.65
CA VAL A 7 -2.98 -4.97 4.64
C VAL A 7 -3.15 -3.60 3.99
N SER A 8 -3.48 -3.59 2.69
CA SER A 8 -3.71 -2.35 1.95
C SER A 8 -5.05 -1.71 2.33
N VAL A 9 -5.20 -0.41 2.06
CA VAL A 9 -6.49 0.27 2.23
C VAL A 9 -7.55 -0.33 1.30
N ALA A 10 -7.17 -0.84 0.14
CA ALA A 10 -8.07 -1.56 -0.77
C ALA A 10 -8.62 -2.85 -0.15
N GLU A 11 -7.76 -3.64 0.51
CA GLU A 11 -8.19 -4.83 1.24
C GLU A 11 -9.10 -4.48 2.43
N VAL A 12 -8.77 -3.42 3.18
CA VAL A 12 -9.60 -2.92 4.28
C VAL A 12 -10.97 -2.46 3.79
N LYS A 13 -11.03 -1.76 2.65
CA LYS A 13 -12.29 -1.32 2.01
C LYS A 13 -13.21 -2.51 1.75
N GLU A 14 -12.70 -3.58 1.15
CA GLU A 14 -13.49 -4.78 0.87
C GLU A 14 -13.93 -5.50 2.14
N MET A 15 -13.03 -5.66 3.12
CA MET A 15 -13.35 -6.29 4.40
C MET A 15 -14.49 -5.56 5.14
N LEU A 16 -14.40 -4.23 5.24
CA LEU A 16 -15.39 -3.43 5.94
C LEU A 16 -16.71 -3.36 5.18
N THR A 17 -16.68 -3.29 3.85
CA THR A 17 -17.89 -3.32 3.01
C THR A 17 -18.62 -4.64 3.19
N ALA A 18 -17.91 -5.77 3.11
CA ALA A 18 -18.50 -7.09 3.31
C ALA A 18 -19.06 -7.28 4.73
N GLU A 19 -18.41 -6.77 5.77
CA GLU A 19 -18.95 -6.82 7.13
C GLU A 19 -20.16 -5.91 7.34
N ASN A 20 -20.18 -4.73 6.70
CA ASN A 20 -21.33 -3.83 6.74
C ASN A 20 -22.55 -4.47 6.07
N GLU A 21 -22.37 -5.15 4.94
CA GLU A 21 -23.43 -5.90 4.25
C GLU A 21 -23.99 -7.04 5.09
N LYS A 22 -23.12 -7.79 5.80
CA LYS A 22 -23.56 -8.91 6.65
C LYS A 22 -24.31 -8.46 7.89
N ARG A 23 -23.87 -7.38 8.53
CA ARG A 23 -24.38 -6.94 9.86
C ARG A 23 -25.44 -5.86 9.78
N GLY A 24 -25.55 -5.17 8.63
CA GLY A 24 -26.45 -4.03 8.42
C GLY A 24 -25.95 -2.72 9.04
N GLU A 25 -25.29 -2.76 10.20
CA GLU A 25 -24.73 -1.58 10.84
C GLU A 25 -23.39 -1.86 11.55
N LEU A 26 -22.34 -1.17 11.10
CA LEU A 26 -21.05 -1.12 11.80
C LEU A 26 -21.07 -0.05 12.89
N ILE A 27 -20.24 -0.25 13.93
CA ILE A 27 -20.00 0.81 14.92
C ILE A 27 -19.44 2.08 14.24
N PRO A 28 -19.68 3.28 14.80
CA PRO A 28 -19.36 4.55 14.13
C PRO A 28 -17.91 4.68 13.66
N SER A 29 -16.94 4.17 14.44
CA SER A 29 -15.52 4.21 14.09
C SER A 29 -15.18 3.34 12.88
N LEU A 30 -15.76 2.15 12.78
CA LEU A 30 -15.58 1.26 11.63
C LEU A 30 -16.28 1.81 10.38
N LYS A 31 -17.44 2.43 10.56
CA LYS A 31 -18.15 3.10 9.45
C LYS A 31 -17.36 4.29 8.92
N ALA A 32 -16.74 5.08 9.80
CA ALA A 32 -15.84 6.16 9.39
C ALA A 32 -14.59 5.62 8.66
N ALA A 33 -13.99 4.54 9.14
CA ALA A 33 -12.86 3.90 8.46
C ALA A 33 -13.23 3.36 7.07
N MET A 34 -14.41 2.75 6.94
CA MET A 34 -14.95 2.27 5.67
C MET A 34 -15.15 3.43 4.69
N ASN A 35 -15.81 4.51 5.12
CA ASN A 35 -16.04 5.68 4.28
C ASN A 35 -14.72 6.30 3.80
N THR A 36 -13.75 6.49 4.70
CA THR A 36 -12.42 6.97 4.31
C THR A 36 -11.78 6.04 3.28
N ALA A 37 -11.81 4.72 3.49
CA ALA A 37 -11.23 3.77 2.56
C ALA A 37 -11.91 3.80 1.18
N VAL A 38 -13.24 3.98 1.13
CA VAL A 38 -14.01 4.14 -0.11
C VAL A 38 -13.64 5.46 -0.82
N ASP A 39 -13.53 6.55 -0.07
CA ASP A 39 -13.29 7.89 -0.63
C ASP A 39 -11.85 8.10 -1.09
N THR A 40 -10.87 7.45 -0.44
CA THR A 40 -9.44 7.70 -0.69
C THR A 40 -8.75 6.61 -1.51
N CYS A 41 -9.31 5.40 -1.61
CA CYS A 41 -8.65 4.28 -2.29
C CYS A 41 -9.34 3.95 -3.63
N PRO A 42 -8.77 4.37 -4.77
CA PRO A 42 -9.35 4.13 -6.08
C PRO A 42 -9.18 2.68 -6.54
N LEU A 43 -8.27 1.91 -5.95
CA LEU A 43 -7.91 0.57 -6.38
C LEU A 43 -8.89 -0.51 -5.91
N SER A 44 -9.04 -1.58 -6.69
CA SER A 44 -9.53 -2.86 -6.17
C SER A 44 -8.45 -3.55 -5.33
N LYS A 45 -8.82 -4.56 -4.53
CA LYS A 45 -7.83 -5.35 -3.80
C LYS A 45 -6.83 -6.03 -4.73
N GLU A 46 -7.31 -6.60 -5.84
CA GLU A 46 -6.45 -7.30 -6.82
C GLU A 46 -5.39 -6.35 -7.40
N GLN A 47 -5.79 -5.13 -7.77
CA GLN A 47 -4.85 -4.12 -8.27
C GLN A 47 -3.81 -3.74 -7.21
N ALA A 48 -4.24 -3.57 -5.96
CA ALA A 48 -3.32 -3.29 -4.86
C ALA A 48 -2.34 -4.45 -4.62
N ASP A 49 -2.83 -5.70 -4.63
CA ASP A 49 -2.01 -6.91 -4.46
C ASP A 49 -0.98 -7.06 -5.60
N GLU A 50 -1.35 -6.73 -6.84
CA GLU A 50 -0.43 -6.71 -7.99
C GLU A 50 0.70 -5.68 -7.83
N ILE A 51 0.36 -4.44 -7.42
CA ILE A 51 1.36 -3.40 -7.14
C ILE A 51 2.28 -3.85 -6.00
N ILE A 52 1.72 -4.39 -4.91
CA ILE A 52 2.48 -4.89 -3.77
C ILE A 52 3.48 -5.96 -4.22
N ALA A 53 3.05 -6.93 -5.03
CA ALA A 53 3.93 -7.99 -5.53
C ALA A 53 5.07 -7.40 -6.39
N LYS A 54 4.74 -6.58 -7.40
CA LYS A 54 5.74 -5.94 -8.28
C LYS A 54 6.76 -5.11 -7.50
N VAL A 55 6.30 -4.29 -6.55
CA VAL A 55 7.16 -3.43 -5.74
C VAL A 55 8.03 -4.24 -4.79
N THR A 56 7.51 -5.34 -4.22
CA THR A 56 8.28 -6.26 -3.37
C THR A 56 9.50 -6.81 -4.11
N GLU A 57 9.31 -7.19 -5.38
CA GLU A 57 10.41 -7.66 -6.24
C GLU A 57 11.43 -6.56 -6.54
N ILE A 58 10.98 -5.34 -6.86
CA ILE A 58 11.89 -4.21 -7.14
C ILE A 58 12.81 -3.92 -5.95
N ILE A 59 12.29 -4.04 -4.72
CA ILE A 59 13.04 -3.72 -3.50
C ILE A 59 13.71 -4.95 -2.87
N ALA A 60 13.65 -6.12 -3.50
CA ALA A 60 14.08 -7.38 -2.91
C ALA A 60 15.55 -7.36 -2.46
N ASP A 61 16.42 -6.73 -3.25
CA ASP A 61 17.86 -6.63 -3.01
C ASP A 61 18.24 -5.52 -2.01
N LEU A 62 17.28 -4.71 -1.55
CA LEU A 62 17.55 -3.68 -0.55
C LEU A 62 17.77 -4.31 0.83
N SER A 63 18.72 -3.75 1.57
CA SER A 63 18.97 -4.09 2.98
C SER A 63 17.92 -3.45 3.89
N LEU A 64 16.67 -3.88 3.76
CA LEU A 64 15.52 -3.49 4.57
C LEU A 64 15.34 -4.43 5.75
N THR A 65 14.76 -3.93 6.84
CA THR A 65 14.24 -4.79 7.92
C THR A 65 13.03 -5.59 7.41
N GLU A 66 12.69 -6.70 8.07
CA GLU A 66 11.50 -7.49 7.72
C GLU A 66 10.22 -6.64 7.78
N ASP A 67 10.08 -5.79 8.79
CA ASP A 67 8.94 -4.88 8.93
C ASP A 67 8.87 -3.90 7.76
N SER A 68 10.00 -3.28 7.39
CA SER A 68 10.05 -2.33 6.27
C SER A 68 9.79 -3.03 4.93
N ARG A 69 10.32 -4.23 4.74
CA ARG A 69 10.09 -5.06 3.54
C ARG A 69 8.61 -5.41 3.37
N ALA A 70 7.89 -5.65 4.47
CA ALA A 70 6.46 -5.93 4.44
C ALA A 70 5.60 -4.65 4.31
N MET A 71 5.99 -3.55 4.95
CA MET A 71 5.19 -2.32 5.02
C MET A 71 5.32 -1.44 3.76
N ILE A 72 6.52 -1.32 3.19
CA ILE A 72 6.81 -0.38 2.11
C ILE A 72 5.98 -0.65 0.84
N PRO A 73 5.88 -1.90 0.34
CA PRO A 73 5.06 -2.20 -0.84
C PRO A 73 3.59 -1.83 -0.63
N VAL A 74 3.06 -2.14 0.57
CA VAL A 74 1.69 -1.78 0.96
C VAL A 74 1.52 -0.26 0.97
N LYS A 75 2.49 0.48 1.54
CA LYS A 75 2.45 1.94 1.56
C LYS A 75 2.50 2.55 0.17
N ILE A 76 3.27 1.97 -0.75
CA ILE A 76 3.34 2.43 -2.15
C ILE A 76 2.00 2.22 -2.85
N ALA A 77 1.37 1.05 -2.67
CA ALA A 77 0.03 0.78 -3.21
C ALA A 77 -1.04 1.72 -2.64
N ASP A 78 -0.95 2.07 -1.35
CA ASP A 78 -1.89 3.00 -0.71
C ASP A 78 -1.72 4.47 -1.17
N THR A 79 -0.48 4.90 -1.43
CA THR A 79 -0.15 6.31 -1.65
C THR A 79 -0.07 6.70 -3.12
N LEU A 80 0.13 5.73 -4.02
CA LEU A 80 0.24 5.93 -5.47
C LEU A 80 1.16 7.11 -5.84
N PRO A 81 2.46 7.05 -5.48
CA PRO A 81 3.39 8.14 -5.74
C PRO A 81 3.48 8.44 -7.24
N LYS A 82 3.45 9.73 -7.57
CA LYS A 82 3.56 10.28 -8.93
C LYS A 82 4.92 10.91 -9.20
N TYR A 83 5.65 11.27 -8.14
CA TYR A 83 6.93 11.96 -8.25
C TYR A 83 8.05 11.22 -7.50
N PRO A 84 9.31 11.28 -7.98
CA PRO A 84 10.46 10.66 -7.30
C PRO A 84 10.63 11.06 -5.83
N VAL A 85 10.24 12.29 -5.47
CA VAL A 85 10.33 12.79 -4.09
C VAL A 85 9.37 12.06 -3.15
N GLU A 86 8.22 11.63 -3.64
CA GLU A 86 7.21 10.89 -2.86
C GLU A 86 7.69 9.48 -2.57
N VAL A 87 8.29 8.81 -3.58
CA VAL A 87 8.96 7.51 -3.38
C VAL A 87 10.05 7.66 -2.33
N ARG A 88 10.93 8.67 -2.44
CA ARG A 88 11.99 8.91 -1.43
C ARG A 88 11.43 9.21 -0.04
N ALA A 89 10.28 9.88 0.06
CA ALA A 89 9.65 10.18 1.33
C ALA A 89 9.20 8.91 2.07
N ILE A 90 8.74 7.88 1.35
CA ILE A 90 8.37 6.57 1.93
C ILE A 90 9.57 5.89 2.58
N PHE A 91 10.76 5.99 1.97
CA PHE A 91 11.99 5.36 2.47
C PHE A 91 12.80 6.27 3.42
N ALA A 92 12.34 7.48 3.73
CA ALA A 92 13.13 8.49 4.43
C ALA A 92 13.58 8.09 5.85
N LYS A 93 12.95 7.07 6.45
CA LYS A 93 13.29 6.54 7.78
C LYS A 93 14.08 5.22 7.72
N GLU A 94 14.30 4.67 6.54
CA GLU A 94 15.06 3.43 6.35
C GLU A 94 16.56 3.73 6.37
N ARG A 95 17.24 3.28 7.42
CA ARG A 95 18.66 3.58 7.62
C ARG A 95 19.51 2.84 6.61
N GLY A 96 20.39 3.56 5.91
CA GLY A 96 21.36 2.98 4.98
C GLY A 96 20.78 2.54 3.63
N VAL A 97 19.50 2.83 3.37
CA VAL A 97 18.86 2.50 2.10
C VAL A 97 19.00 3.69 1.14
N THR A 98 19.66 3.45 0.01
CA THR A 98 19.75 4.40 -1.08
C THR A 98 19.07 3.80 -2.30
N LEU A 99 17.99 4.43 -2.75
CA LEU A 99 17.30 4.01 -3.97
C LEU A 99 18.06 4.52 -5.20
N SER A 100 18.30 3.64 -6.17
CA SER A 100 18.81 4.06 -7.47
C SER A 100 17.72 4.81 -8.26
N PRO A 101 18.09 5.71 -9.19
CA PRO A 101 17.12 6.36 -10.08
C PRO A 101 16.26 5.35 -10.85
N ASP A 102 16.86 4.24 -11.29
CA ASP A 102 16.18 3.19 -12.05
C ASP A 102 15.10 2.49 -11.22
N MET A 103 15.38 2.17 -9.96
CA MET A 103 14.39 1.57 -9.05
C MET A 103 13.22 2.53 -8.78
N ILE A 104 13.51 3.82 -8.61
CA ILE A 104 12.47 4.83 -8.43
C ILE A 104 11.57 4.88 -9.67
N GLN A 105 12.16 4.86 -10.86
CA GLN A 105 11.40 4.88 -12.10
C GLN A 105 10.54 3.62 -12.25
N GLN A 106 11.07 2.43 -11.96
CA GLN A 106 10.30 1.18 -11.99
C GLN A 106 9.09 1.19 -11.04
N ILE A 107 9.25 1.76 -9.84
CA ILE A 107 8.14 1.93 -8.89
C ILE A 107 7.09 2.88 -9.46
N LEU A 108 7.51 4.02 -10.01
CA LEU A 108 6.59 5.00 -10.59
C LEU A 108 5.85 4.43 -11.80
N ASP A 109 6.54 3.71 -12.69
CA ASP A 109 5.94 3.05 -13.86
C ASP A 109 4.92 2.00 -13.43
N THR A 110 5.24 1.20 -12.42
CA THR A 110 4.32 0.19 -11.84
C THR A 110 3.04 0.84 -11.33
N VAL A 111 3.16 1.96 -10.61
CA VAL A 111 2.00 2.66 -10.03
C VAL A 111 1.19 3.39 -11.12
N ALA A 112 1.86 3.95 -12.13
CA ALA A 112 1.23 4.69 -13.21
C ALA A 112 0.26 3.84 -14.05
N GLU A 113 0.49 2.51 -14.14
CA GLU A 113 -0.43 1.56 -14.79
C GLU A 113 -1.85 1.58 -14.18
N TYR A 114 -1.97 1.94 -12.89
CA TYR A 114 -3.22 1.88 -12.13
C TYR A 114 -3.75 3.26 -11.69
N ALA A 115 -3.03 4.35 -12.02
CA ALA A 115 -3.35 5.71 -11.58
C ALA A 115 -4.29 6.49 -12.52
N ASN A 116 -5.04 5.80 -13.39
CA ASN A 116 -5.98 6.38 -14.37
C ASN A 116 -7.41 6.47 -13.85
#